data_AF-A0A241Q147-F1
#
_entry.id   AF-A0A241Q147-F1
#
_cell.length_a   1.000
_cell.length_b   1.000
_cell.length_c   1.000
_cell.angle_alpha   90.00
_cell.angle_beta   90.00
_cell.angle_gamma   90.00
#
_symmetry.space_group_name_H-M   'P 1'
#
loop_
_entity.id
_entity.type
_entity.pdbx_description
1 polymer ?
#
loop_
_entity_poly.entity_id
_entity_poly.type
_entity_poly.pdbx_seq_one_letter_code
_entity_poly.pdbx_strand_id
1 'polypeptide(L)'
;MWTPKRKEKEINFCVCLNTKDNLNITEQEKKELNERLKREYFENNKDLNEALEKISLSQMNRFYSLLENSNFLLENDKIKEFVEKQLERALASKEGEDLKTSEKFYKYYEKNFLNLEKKERKITFDIMLNFVRYYEGVRKIDKIKEGEGN
;
A
#
# COMPACT_ATOMS: atom_id res chain seq x y z
N MET A 1 -26.73 -34.76 12.06
CA MET A 1 -26.89 -33.32 11.76
C MET A 1 -26.68 -33.12 10.27
N TRP A 2 -27.64 -32.56 9.56
CA TRP A 2 -27.48 -32.19 8.15
C TRP A 2 -26.72 -30.87 8.06
N THR A 3 -25.55 -30.88 7.42
CA THR A 3 -24.74 -29.68 7.19
C THR A 3 -24.95 -29.23 5.74
N PRO A 4 -25.55 -28.06 5.50
CA PRO A 4 -25.72 -27.57 4.13
C PRO A 4 -24.35 -27.38 3.48
N LYS A 5 -24.17 -27.94 2.28
CA LYS A 5 -22.98 -27.68 1.45
C LYS A 5 -22.92 -26.17 1.19
N ARG A 6 -21.91 -25.50 1.77
CA ARG A 6 -21.60 -24.10 1.43
C ARG A 6 -21.29 -24.05 -0.05
N LYS A 7 -22.01 -23.22 -0.81
CA LYS A 7 -21.56 -22.81 -2.14
C LYS A 7 -20.17 -22.20 -1.98
N GLU A 8 -19.18 -22.78 -2.65
CA GLU A 8 -17.87 -22.16 -2.83
C GLU A 8 -18.12 -20.80 -3.50
N LYS A 9 -18.01 -19.72 -2.73
CA LYS A 9 -17.88 -18.39 -3.31
C LYS A 9 -16.41 -18.27 -3.70
N GLU A 10 -16.14 -18.00 -4.96
CA GLU A 10 -14.84 -17.46 -5.34
C GLU A 10 -14.69 -16.12 -4.62
N ILE A 11 -13.90 -16.12 -3.54
CA ILE A 11 -13.52 -14.89 -2.87
C ILE A 11 -12.37 -14.33 -3.68
N ASN A 12 -12.65 -13.28 -4.45
CA ASN A 12 -11.60 -12.54 -5.11
C ASN A 12 -10.85 -11.74 -4.04
N PHE A 13 -9.68 -12.25 -3.63
CA PHE A 13 -8.84 -11.59 -2.61
C PHE A 13 -8.16 -10.31 -3.12
N CYS A 14 -8.38 -9.95 -4.39
CA CYS A 14 -7.88 -8.71 -4.96
C CYS A 14 -8.68 -7.52 -4.39
N VAL A 15 -8.16 -6.93 -3.30
CA VAL A 15 -8.70 -5.68 -2.78
C VAL A 15 -8.14 -4.54 -3.61
N CYS A 16 -8.98 -3.96 -4.46
CA CYS A 16 -8.67 -2.77 -5.22
C CYS A 16 -9.18 -1.52 -4.50
N LEU A 17 -8.57 -0.36 -4.78
CA LEU A 17 -9.13 0.95 -4.46
C LEU A 17 -10.54 1.10 -5.05
N ASN A 18 -11.56 0.98 -4.20
CA ASN A 18 -12.94 1.37 -4.50
C ASN A 18 -13.09 2.89 -4.35
N THR A 19 -12.28 3.64 -5.10
CA THR A 19 -12.43 5.09 -5.19
C THR A 19 -13.76 5.41 -5.86
N LYS A 20 -14.51 6.38 -5.35
CA LYS A 20 -15.71 6.94 -6.01
C LYS A 20 -15.42 7.66 -7.34
N ASP A 21 -14.15 7.69 -7.77
CA ASP A 21 -13.68 8.37 -8.98
C ASP A 21 -14.14 7.68 -10.27
N ASN A 22 -14.63 8.51 -11.21
CA ASN A 22 -14.87 8.22 -12.63
C ASN A 22 -13.57 8.00 -13.45
N LEU A 23 -12.51 7.45 -12.85
CA LEU A 23 -11.32 7.08 -13.60
C LEU A 23 -11.63 5.82 -14.41
N ASN A 24 -12.06 6.02 -15.66
CA ASN A 24 -12.23 4.96 -16.64
C ASN A 24 -10.86 4.36 -16.97
N ILE A 25 -10.45 3.36 -16.20
CA ILE A 25 -9.29 2.51 -16.48
C ILE A 25 -9.85 1.18 -16.93
N THR A 26 -9.57 0.79 -18.16
CA THR A 26 -9.97 -0.54 -18.64
C THR A 26 -9.15 -1.62 -17.92
N GLU A 27 -9.66 -2.85 -17.82
CA GLU A 27 -8.90 -3.94 -17.18
C GLU A 27 -7.55 -4.18 -17.86
N GLN A 28 -7.51 -4.05 -19.19
CA GLN A 28 -6.31 -4.22 -19.98
C GLN A 28 -5.29 -3.10 -19.70
N GLU A 29 -5.72 -1.84 -19.71
CA GLU A 29 -4.88 -0.70 -19.34
C GLU A 29 -4.35 -0.83 -17.89
N LYS A 30 -5.21 -1.28 -16.97
CA LYS A 30 -4.79 -1.54 -15.58
C LYS A 30 -3.69 -2.59 -15.52
N LYS A 31 -3.83 -3.69 -16.26
CA LYS A 31 -2.86 -4.79 -16.28
C LYS A 31 -1.52 -4.33 -16.85
N GLU A 32 -1.54 -3.63 -17.99
CA GLU A 32 -0.34 -3.11 -18.64
C GLU A 32 0.41 -2.11 -17.74
N LEU A 33 -0.31 -1.14 -17.16
CA LEU A 33 0.28 -0.19 -16.21
C LEU A 33 0.82 -0.90 -14.96
N ASN A 34 0.12 -1.91 -14.45
CA ASN A 34 0.56 -2.67 -13.28
C ASN A 34 1.89 -3.40 -13.56
N GLU A 35 1.99 -4.09 -14.69
CA GLU A 35 3.21 -4.78 -15.11
C GLU A 35 4.37 -3.82 -15.40
N ARG A 36 4.08 -2.65 -15.97
CA ARG A 36 5.10 -1.62 -16.22
C ARG A 36 5.62 -1.03 -14.92
N LEU A 37 4.73 -0.58 -14.03
CA LEU A 37 5.09 0.03 -12.74
C LEU A 37 5.81 -0.96 -11.82
N LYS A 38 5.41 -2.24 -11.81
CA LYS A 38 6.12 -3.30 -11.08
C LYS A 38 7.57 -3.40 -11.54
N ARG A 39 7.80 -3.51 -12.85
CA ARG A 39 9.14 -3.56 -13.43
C ARG A 39 9.98 -2.32 -13.14
N GLU A 40 9.37 -1.15 -13.21
CA GLU A 40 10.06 0.13 -13.06
C GLU A 40 10.44 0.44 -11.61
N TYR A 41 9.54 0.15 -10.65
CA TYR A 41 9.69 0.63 -9.29
C TYR A 41 9.84 -0.46 -8.23
N PHE A 42 9.31 -1.65 -8.44
CA PHE A 42 9.21 -2.69 -7.40
C PHE A 42 10.17 -3.87 -7.63
N GLU A 43 10.40 -4.25 -8.89
CA GLU A 43 11.37 -5.28 -9.24
C GLU A 43 12.79 -4.82 -8.93
N ASN A 44 13.52 -5.61 -8.15
CA ASN A 44 14.91 -5.34 -7.73
C ASN A 44 15.14 -4.04 -6.94
N ASN A 45 14.07 -3.38 -6.46
CA ASN A 45 14.20 -2.15 -5.69
C ASN A 45 14.30 -2.44 -4.18
N LYS A 46 15.53 -2.60 -3.68
CA LYS A 46 15.78 -2.92 -2.28
C LYS A 46 15.27 -1.84 -1.32
N ASP A 47 15.45 -0.57 -1.66
CA ASP A 47 15.09 0.55 -0.81
C ASP A 47 13.56 0.62 -0.60
N LEU A 48 12.79 0.49 -1.69
CA LEU A 48 11.34 0.45 -1.61
C LEU A 48 10.86 -0.79 -0.87
N ASN A 49 11.42 -1.97 -1.17
CA ASN A 49 10.99 -3.21 -0.54
C ASN A 49 11.25 -3.22 0.97
N GLU A 50 12.41 -2.73 1.42
CA GLU A 50 12.71 -2.56 2.84
C GLU A 50 11.74 -1.57 3.51
N ALA A 51 11.40 -0.48 2.83
CA ALA A 51 10.44 0.50 3.34
C ALA A 51 9.02 -0.09 3.46
N LEU A 52 8.58 -0.88 2.47
CA LEU A 52 7.27 -1.55 2.47
C LEU A 52 7.18 -2.69 3.50
N GLU A 53 8.30 -3.34 3.82
CA GLU A 53 8.36 -4.35 4.87
C GLU A 53 8.22 -3.71 6.26
N LYS A 54 8.86 -2.54 6.46
CA LYS A 54 8.90 -1.86 7.76
C LYS A 54 7.63 -1.06 8.09
N ILE A 55 6.96 -0.49 7.09
CA ILE A 55 5.71 0.24 7.33
C ILE A 55 4.62 -0.70 7.88
N SER A 56 3.86 -0.23 8.86
CA SER A 56 2.75 -1.01 9.41
C SER A 56 1.52 -0.92 8.51
N LEU A 57 0.71 -1.99 8.51
CA LEU A 57 -0.55 -1.99 7.75
C LEU A 57 -1.47 -0.84 8.19
N SER A 58 -1.46 -0.47 9.47
CA SER A 58 -2.25 0.66 9.97
C SER A 58 -1.85 1.98 9.30
N GLN A 59 -0.54 2.26 9.18
CA GLN A 59 -0.05 3.47 8.51
C GLN A 59 -0.38 3.45 7.01
N MET A 60 -0.22 2.29 6.35
CA MET A 60 -0.58 2.14 4.94
C MET A 60 -2.09 2.31 4.71
N ASN A 61 -2.93 1.74 5.57
CA ASN A 61 -4.39 1.91 5.49
C ASN A 61 -4.82 3.35 5.75
N ARG A 62 -4.19 4.07 6.70
CA ARG A 62 -4.46 5.51 6.91
C ARG A 62 -4.13 6.31 5.66
N PHE A 63 -2.99 6.03 5.04
CA PHE A 63 -2.60 6.66 3.79
C PHE A 63 -3.59 6.34 2.67
N TYR A 64 -4.07 5.10 2.61
CA TYR A 64 -5.06 4.64 1.65
C TYR A 64 -6.46 5.24 1.86
N SER A 65 -6.95 5.35 3.09
CA SER A 65 -8.26 5.92 3.40
C SER A 65 -8.36 7.39 3.00
N LEU A 66 -7.25 8.12 2.96
CA LEU A 66 -7.21 9.47 2.40
C LEU A 66 -7.45 9.47 0.89
N LEU A 67 -6.95 8.45 0.18
CA LEU A 67 -7.17 8.27 -1.25
C LEU A 67 -8.60 7.79 -1.56
N GLU A 68 -9.17 6.96 -0.69
CA GLU A 68 -10.51 6.37 -0.88
C GLU A 68 -11.64 7.40 -0.63
N ASN A 69 -11.46 8.33 0.31
CA ASN A 69 -12.54 9.20 0.77
C ASN A 69 -12.82 10.45 -0.07
N SER A 70 -12.08 10.72 -1.14
CA SER A 70 -12.39 11.87 -2.00
C SER A 70 -11.62 11.83 -3.31
N ASN A 71 -11.95 12.76 -4.21
CA ASN A 71 -11.14 13.28 -5.30
C ASN A 71 -9.67 13.63 -4.91
N PHE A 72 -9.15 13.20 -3.75
CA PHE A 72 -7.80 13.40 -3.22
C PHE A 72 -6.70 12.86 -4.14
N LEU A 73 -6.97 11.74 -4.83
CA LEU A 73 -6.10 11.23 -5.89
C LEU A 73 -5.93 12.24 -7.04
N LEU A 74 -6.83 13.22 -7.15
CA LEU A 74 -6.84 14.25 -8.18
C LEU A 74 -6.12 15.54 -7.76
N GLU A 75 -5.82 15.73 -6.47
CA GLU A 75 -5.22 16.95 -5.92
C GLU A 75 -3.82 16.67 -5.36
N ASN A 76 -2.81 16.84 -6.22
CA ASN A 76 -1.42 16.53 -5.91
C ASN A 76 -0.91 17.28 -4.67
N ASP A 77 -1.36 18.52 -4.47
CA ASP A 77 -0.99 19.37 -3.34
C ASP A 77 -1.41 18.78 -1.99
N LYS A 78 -2.57 18.14 -1.91
CA LYS A 78 -3.04 17.51 -0.66
C LYS A 78 -2.25 16.26 -0.31
N ILE A 79 -1.86 15.46 -1.32
CA ILE A 79 -0.98 14.31 -1.12
C ILE A 79 0.39 14.79 -0.64
N LYS A 80 0.92 15.85 -1.26
CA LYS A 80 2.19 16.46 -0.88
C LYS A 80 2.16 16.94 0.57
N GLU A 81 1.18 17.76 0.94
CA GLU A 81 1.04 18.27 2.31
C GLU A 81 0.91 17.13 3.34
N PHE A 82 0.21 16.05 2.99
CA PHE A 82 0.12 14.88 3.85
C PHE A 82 1.50 14.22 4.04
N VAL A 83 2.22 13.97 2.96
CA VAL A 83 3.55 13.32 3.00
C VAL A 83 4.53 14.18 3.80
N GLU A 84 4.56 15.48 3.56
CA GLU A 84 5.38 16.44 4.32
C GLU A 84 5.07 16.38 5.82
N LYS A 85 3.78 16.40 6.21
CA LYS A 85 3.38 16.26 7.62
C LYS A 85 3.79 14.93 8.24
N GLN A 86 3.75 13.82 7.49
CA GLN A 86 4.23 12.54 8.02
C GLN A 86 5.74 12.53 8.21
N LEU A 87 6.49 13.19 7.31
CA LEU A 87 7.94 13.34 7.45
C LEU A 87 8.30 14.22 8.65
N GLU A 88 7.63 15.35 8.85
CA GLU A 88 7.83 16.20 10.03
C GLU A 88 7.59 15.44 11.33
N ARG A 89 6.49 14.67 11.40
CA ARG A 89 6.17 13.82 12.55
C ARG A 89 7.22 12.74 12.77
N ALA A 90 7.69 12.10 11.70
CA ALA A 90 8.72 11.09 11.78
C ALA A 90 10.08 11.65 12.24
N LEU A 91 10.40 12.90 11.87
CA LEU A 91 11.59 13.60 12.36
C LEU A 91 11.50 13.93 13.85
N ALA A 92 10.31 14.27 14.35
CA ALA A 92 10.07 14.54 15.76
C ALA A 92 9.92 13.27 16.64
N SER A 93 9.74 12.10 16.03
CA SER A 93 9.56 10.81 16.71
C SER A 93 10.88 10.16 17.12
N LYS A 94 10.83 9.37 18.21
CA LYS A 94 11.98 8.60 18.70
C LYS A 94 12.21 7.34 17.85
N GLU A 95 13.43 6.82 17.91
CA GLU A 95 13.77 5.53 17.30
C GLU A 95 12.89 4.40 17.86
N GLY A 96 12.40 3.54 16.96
CA GLY A 96 11.51 2.43 17.31
C GLY A 96 10.01 2.77 17.29
N GLU A 97 9.63 4.05 17.17
CA GLU A 97 8.22 4.43 17.01
C GLU A 97 7.71 4.14 15.58
N ASP A 98 6.45 3.74 15.45
CA ASP A 98 5.77 3.48 14.16
C ASP A 98 5.88 4.64 13.17
N LEU A 99 5.90 5.88 13.66
CA LEU A 99 6.09 7.07 12.84
C LEU A 99 7.51 7.14 12.27
N LYS A 100 8.52 6.82 13.09
CA LYS A 100 9.92 6.81 12.68
C LYS A 100 10.22 5.71 11.66
N THR A 101 9.64 4.53 11.82
CA THR A 101 9.83 3.41 10.88
C THR A 101 9.21 3.69 9.51
N SER A 102 8.15 4.49 9.46
CA SER A 102 7.51 4.93 8.22
C SER A 102 8.27 6.03 7.45
N GLU A 103 9.31 6.64 8.05
CA GLU A 103 10.07 7.73 7.44
C GLU A 103 10.66 7.35 6.07
N LYS A 104 11.27 6.16 5.99
CA LYS A 104 11.87 5.65 4.74
C LYS A 104 10.82 5.55 3.62
N PHE A 105 9.61 5.09 3.96
CA PHE A 105 8.51 4.98 3.01
C PHE A 105 8.10 6.35 2.48
N TYR A 106 7.85 7.32 3.37
CA TYR A 106 7.39 8.65 2.94
C TYR A 106 8.46 9.40 2.12
N LYS A 107 9.75 9.28 2.47
CA LYS A 107 10.85 9.85 1.67
C LYS A 107 10.93 9.23 0.28
N TYR A 108 10.81 7.91 0.20
CA TYR A 108 10.81 7.21 -1.08
C TYR A 108 9.59 7.62 -1.92
N TYR A 109 8.42 7.72 -1.29
CA TYR A 109 7.18 8.09 -1.94
C TYR A 109 7.23 9.51 -2.51
N GLU A 110 7.68 10.48 -1.71
CA GLU A 110 7.85 11.88 -2.14
C GLU A 110 8.73 11.97 -3.39
N LYS A 111 9.87 11.29 -3.38
CA LYS A 111 10.86 11.35 -4.47
C LYS A 111 10.39 10.71 -5.76
N ASN A 112 9.70 9.57 -5.69
CA ASN A 112 9.47 8.70 -6.84
C ASN A 112 8.01 8.66 -7.32
N PHE A 113 7.03 8.93 -6.44
CA PHE A 113 5.61 8.66 -6.73
C PHE A 113 4.72 9.90 -6.69
N LEU A 114 5.19 10.99 -6.06
CA LEU A 114 4.42 12.22 -5.95
C LEU A 114 4.12 12.89 -7.31
N ASN A 115 4.98 12.68 -8.31
CA ASN A 115 4.84 13.30 -9.63
C ASN A 115 4.22 12.37 -10.68
N LEU A 116 3.83 11.14 -10.32
CA LEU A 116 3.18 10.22 -11.24
C LEU A 116 1.82 10.73 -11.71
N GLU A 117 1.41 10.32 -12.91
CA GLU A 117 0.07 10.58 -13.39
C GLU A 117 -0.99 9.96 -12.48
N LYS A 118 -2.22 10.49 -12.51
CA LYS A 118 -3.29 10.09 -11.59
C LYS A 118 -3.58 8.58 -11.66
N LYS A 119 -3.65 8.02 -12.87
CA LYS A 119 -3.88 6.58 -13.10
C LYS A 119 -2.73 5.74 -12.57
N GLU A 120 -1.50 6.12 -12.90
CA GLU A 120 -0.29 5.42 -12.46
C GLU A 120 -0.18 5.41 -10.95
N ARG A 121 -0.39 6.56 -10.31
CA ARG A 121 -0.35 6.71 -8.86
C ARG A 121 -1.37 5.80 -8.18
N LYS A 122 -2.61 5.77 -8.68
CA LYS A 122 -3.66 4.86 -8.17
C LYS A 122 -3.21 3.39 -8.24
N ILE A 123 -2.64 2.97 -9.36
CA ILE A 123 -2.17 1.60 -9.55
C ILE A 123 -0.95 1.31 -8.66
N THR A 124 -0.01 2.25 -8.55
CA THR A 124 1.14 2.17 -7.65
C THR A 124 0.70 1.96 -6.20
N PHE A 125 -0.34 2.65 -5.75
CA PHE A 125 -0.91 2.46 -4.41
C PHE A 125 -1.52 1.08 -4.20
N ASP A 126 -2.33 0.60 -5.16
CA ASP A 126 -2.87 -0.77 -5.14
C ASP A 126 -1.71 -1.79 -5.01
N ILE A 127 -0.62 -1.59 -5.75
CA ILE A 127 0.57 -2.45 -5.68
C ILE A 127 1.21 -2.38 -4.29
N MET A 128 1.51 -1.19 -3.78
CA MET A 128 2.11 -1.02 -2.44
C MET A 128 1.28 -1.67 -1.34
N LEU A 129 -0.04 -1.47 -1.34
CA LEU A 129 -0.92 -2.03 -0.31
C LEU A 129 -0.86 -3.56 -0.32
N ASN A 130 -0.82 -4.17 -1.51
CA ASN A 130 -0.69 -5.61 -1.64
C ASN A 130 0.66 -6.12 -1.10
N PHE A 131 1.76 -5.40 -1.35
CA PHE A 131 3.07 -5.73 -0.78
C PHE A 131 3.08 -5.63 0.76
N VAL A 132 2.56 -4.54 1.33
CA VAL A 132 2.50 -4.36 2.79
C VAL A 132 1.69 -5.49 3.44
N ARG A 133 0.55 -5.87 2.84
CA ARG A 133 -0.28 -6.99 3.31
C ARG A 133 0.44 -8.32 3.19
N TYR A 134 1.16 -8.54 2.11
CA TYR A 134 1.99 -9.73 1.94
C TYR A 134 3.01 -9.84 3.09
N TYR A 135 3.79 -8.78 3.34
CA TYR A 135 4.78 -8.78 4.42
C TYR A 135 4.15 -8.90 5.82
N GLU A 136 2.97 -8.31 6.04
CA GLU A 136 2.24 -8.50 7.30
C GLU A 136 1.76 -9.96 7.46
N GLY A 137 1.30 -10.59 6.37
CA GLY A 137 0.91 -12.00 6.33
C GLY A 137 2.07 -12.93 6.67
N VAL A 138 3.24 -12.71 6.05
CA VAL A 138 4.48 -13.45 6.36
C VAL A 138 4.81 -13.33 7.84
N ARG A 139 4.84 -12.10 8.38
CA ARG A 139 5.11 -11.85 9.81
C ARG A 139 4.13 -12.57 10.75
N LYS A 140 2.85 -12.67 10.38
CA LYS A 140 1.85 -13.40 11.17
C LYS A 140 2.09 -14.91 11.15
N ILE A 141 2.44 -15.47 9.99
CA ILE A 141 2.76 -16.89 9.84
C ILE A 141 4.00 -17.25 10.66
N ASP A 142 5.05 -16.42 10.60
CA ASP A 142 6.29 -16.69 11.33
C ASP A 142 6.07 -16.67 12.84
N LYS A 143 5.29 -15.71 13.35
CA LYS A 143 4.89 -15.68 14.77
C LYS A 143 4.12 -16.93 15.22
N ILE A 144 3.28 -17.50 14.35
CA ILE A 144 2.56 -18.74 14.67
C ILE A 144 3.53 -19.90 14.78
N LYS A 145 4.46 -20.03 13.83
CA LYS A 145 5.50 -21.09 13.85
C LYS A 145 6.41 -20.99 15.08
N GLU A 146 6.78 -19.78 15.48
CA GLU A 146 7.59 -19.54 16.68
C GLU A 146 6.80 -19.83 17.97
N GLY A 147 5.48 -19.60 17.98
CA GLY A 147 4.60 -19.87 19.12
C GLY A 147 4.22 -21.35 19.30
N GLU A 148 4.19 -22.14 18.23
CA GLU A 148 3.94 -23.60 18.28
C GLU A 148 5.17 -24.42 18.71
N GLY A 149 6.34 -23.78 18.86
CA GLY A 149 7.60 -24.40 19.30
C GLY A 149 7.91 -24.29 20.80
N ASN A 150 7.01 -23.71 21.61
CA ASN A 150 7.15 -23.58 23.06
C ASN A 150 6.12 -24.39 23.85
#